data_AF-H0E5W2-F1
#
_entry.id   AF-H0E5W2-F1
#
_cell.length_a   1.000
_cell.length_b   1.000
_cell.length_c   1.000
_cell.angle_alpha   90.00
_cell.angle_beta   90.00
_cell.angle_gamma   90.00
#
_symmetry.space_group_name_H-M   'P 1'
#
loop_
_entity.id
_entity.type
_entity.pdbx_description
1 polymer ?
#
loop_
_entity_poly.entity_id
_entity_poly.type
_entity_poly.pdbx_seq_one_letter_code
_entity_poly.pdbx_strand_id
1 'polypeptide(L)'
;MPTCDSHQLHELLDSVPDTHEIVVRRHDEDDVLRAAWESARDDALDAWLRWTRVATRESWAVYVAARDREDAAVAAMSAGLGV
;
A
#
# COMPACT_ATOMS: atom_id res chain seq x y z
N MET A 1 16.62 -24.16 1.65
CA MET A 1 16.32 -23.27 2.78
C MET A 1 15.45 -24.05 3.75
N PRO A 2 15.79 -24.15 5.03
CA PRO A 2 14.93 -24.84 5.98
C PRO A 2 13.64 -24.02 6.16
N THR A 3 12.49 -24.62 5.86
CA THR A 3 11.18 -24.05 6.21
C THR A 3 11.02 -24.23 7.70
N CYS A 4 11.17 -23.15 8.47
CA CYS A 4 10.96 -23.20 9.91
C CYS A 4 9.49 -23.56 10.14
N ASP A 5 9.25 -24.72 10.75
CA ASP A 5 7.92 -25.23 11.08
C ASP A 5 7.21 -24.20 11.97
N SER A 6 5.95 -23.88 11.67
CA SER A 6 5.20 -22.83 12.37
C SER A 6 5.18 -23.01 13.89
N HIS A 7 5.24 -24.26 14.36
CA HIS A 7 5.31 -24.61 15.77
C HIS A 7 6.63 -24.17 16.43
N GLN A 8 7.77 -24.36 15.75
CA GLN A 8 9.07 -23.89 16.25
C GLN A 8 9.13 -22.36 16.31
N LEU A 9 8.46 -21.68 15.39
CA LEU A 9 8.36 -20.22 15.42
C LEU A 9 7.56 -19.74 16.65
N HIS A 10 6.46 -20.41 16.98
CA HIS A 10 5.66 -20.08 18.16
C HIS A 10 6.44 -20.27 19.46
N GLU A 11 7.11 -21.41 19.65
CA GLU A 11 7.94 -21.65 20.84
C GLU A 11 9.07 -20.62 20.98
N LEU A 12 9.68 -20.22 19.87
CA LEU A 12 10.70 -19.18 19.86
C LEU A 12 10.14 -17.82 20.27
N LEU A 13 8.95 -17.45 19.74
CA LEU A 13 8.29 -16.19 20.08
C LEU A 13 7.82 -16.15 21.54
N ASP A 14 7.31 -17.26 22.07
CA ASP A 14 6.89 -17.37 23.47
C ASP A 14 8.08 -17.27 24.46
N SER A 15 9.29 -17.58 24.00
CA SER A 15 10.52 -17.45 24.79
C SER A 15 11.04 -16.01 24.90
N VAL A 16 10.53 -15.10 24.06
CA VAL A 16 10.92 -13.69 24.09
C VAL A 16 10.18 -13.01 25.24
N PRO A 17 10.88 -12.46 26.25
CA PRO A 17 10.22 -11.75 27.33
C PRO A 17 9.45 -10.56 26.76
N ASP A 18 8.17 -10.48 27.10
CA ASP A 18 7.28 -9.40 26.67
C ASP A 18 7.86 -8.07 27.17
N THR A 19 8.53 -7.35 26.26
CA THR A 19 9.35 -6.19 26.65
C THR A 19 8.46 -4.98 26.97
N HIS A 20 7.14 -5.08 26.74
CA HIS A 20 6.16 -3.99 26.82
C HIS A 20 6.57 -2.71 26.07
N GLU A 21 7.54 -2.83 25.17
CA GLU A 21 8.03 -1.76 24.33
C GLU A 21 7.16 -1.68 23.08
N ILE A 22 6.50 -0.55 22.90
CA ILE A 22 5.80 -0.24 21.64
C ILE A 22 6.88 0.20 20.64
N VAL A 23 7.26 -0.71 19.74
CA VAL A 23 8.12 -0.38 18.60
C VAL A 23 7.29 0.43 17.60
N VAL A 24 7.27 1.75 17.75
CA VAL A 24 6.75 2.65 16.71
C VAL A 24 7.77 2.67 15.58
N ARG A 25 7.50 1.92 14.52
CA ARG A 25 8.30 2.03 13.29
C ARG A 25 8.11 3.44 12.75
N ARG A 26 9.17 4.25 12.81
CA ARG A 26 9.22 5.52 12.09
C ARG A 26 9.21 5.18 10.61
N HIS A 27 8.05 5.28 9.98
CA HIS A 27 7.97 5.29 8.53
C HIS A 27 8.58 6.59 8.05
N ASP A 28 9.57 6.50 7.17
CA ASP A 28 10.07 7.68 6.49
C ASP A 28 8.92 8.27 5.65
N GLU A 29 8.89 9.59 5.49
CA GLU A 29 7.83 10.29 4.76
C GLU A 29 7.68 9.73 3.33
N ASP A 30 8.80 9.31 2.74
CA ASP A 30 8.89 8.61 1.46
C ASP A 30 8.18 7.24 1.46
N ASP A 31 8.18 6.51 2.58
CA ASP A 31 7.46 5.23 2.70
C ASP A 31 5.95 5.44 2.72
N VAL A 32 5.48 6.51 3.37
CA VAL A 32 4.05 6.85 3.44
C VAL A 32 3.55 7.33 2.07
N LEU A 33 4.31 8.21 1.41
CA LEU A 33 3.97 8.70 0.08
C LEU A 33 3.97 7.58 -0.96
N ARG A 34 4.95 6.66 -0.89
CA ARG A 34 5.00 5.48 -1.75
C ARG A 34 3.84 4.53 -1.51
N ALA A 35 3.51 4.23 -0.25
CA ALA A 35 2.35 3.39 0.07
C ALA A 35 1.03 4.03 -0.41
N ALA A 36 0.89 5.35 -0.28
CA ALA A 36 -0.28 6.07 -0.79
C ALA A 36 -0.38 6.01 -2.32
N TRP A 37 0.75 6.13 -3.03
CA TRP A 37 0.78 5.97 -4.49
C TRP A 37 0.46 4.54 -4.92
N GLU A 38 1.04 3.52 -4.27
CA GLU A 38 0.75 2.11 -4.57
C GLU A 38 -0.73 1.80 -4.41
N SER A 39 -1.35 2.25 -3.32
CA SER A 39 -2.80 2.10 -3.10
C SER A 39 -3.63 2.81 -4.17
N ALA A 40 -3.25 4.02 -4.57
CA ALA A 40 -3.98 4.76 -5.60
C ALA A 40 -3.87 4.10 -6.99
N ARG A 41 -2.69 3.56 -7.32
CA ARG A 41 -2.44 2.81 -8.55
C ARG A 41 -3.26 1.52 -8.60
N ASP A 42 -3.31 0.78 -7.51
CA ASP A 42 -4.07 -0.46 -7.44
C ASP A 42 -5.58 -0.20 -7.57
N ASP A 43 -6.10 0.86 -6.94
CA ASP A 43 -7.48 1.32 -7.13
C ASP A 43 -7.79 1.67 -8.59
N ALA A 44 -6.88 2.36 -9.28
CA ALA A 44 -7.04 2.75 -10.68
C ALA A 44 -7.03 1.53 -11.61
N LEU A 45 -6.16 0.55 -11.34
CA LEU A 45 -6.10 -0.72 -12.07
C LEU A 45 -7.39 -1.52 -11.90
N ASP A 46 -7.90 -1.62 -10.67
CA ASP A 46 -9.16 -2.31 -10.37
C ASP A 46 -10.34 -1.66 -11.08
N ALA A 47 -10.42 -0.33 -11.05
CA ALA A 47 -11.47 0.42 -11.75
C ALA A 47 -11.40 0.23 -13.27
N TRP A 48 -10.18 0.21 -13.84
CA TRP A 48 -9.96 -0.08 -15.26
C TRP A 48 -10.39 -1.49 -15.65
N LEU A 49 -10.04 -2.50 -14.83
CA LEU A 49 -10.45 -3.89 -15.04
C LEU A 49 -11.98 -4.05 -14.96
N ARG A 50 -12.65 -3.28 -14.09
CA ARG A 50 -14.12 -3.25 -14.02
C ARG A 50 -14.73 -2.60 -15.25
N TRP A 51 -14.20 -1.46 -15.70
CA TRP A 51 -14.68 -0.78 -16.90
C TRP A 51 -14.50 -1.61 -18.17
N THR A 52 -13.37 -2.29 -18.33
CA THR A 52 -13.13 -3.17 -19.50
C THR A 52 -14.09 -4.36 -19.55
N ARG A 53 -14.61 -4.82 -18.41
CA ARG A 53 -15.63 -5.88 -18.33
C ARG A 53 -17.05 -5.34 -18.53
N VAL A 54 -17.35 -4.17 -17.99
CA VAL A 54 -18.67 -3.53 -18.02
C VAL A 54 -18.49 -2.07 -18.38
N ALA A 55 -18.43 -1.82 -19.70
CA ALA A 55 -18.12 -0.51 -20.26
C ALA A 55 -19.34 0.42 -20.17
N THR A 56 -19.55 1.01 -19.00
CA THR A 56 -20.59 2.02 -18.76
C THR A 56 -19.94 3.37 -18.48
N ARG A 57 -20.76 4.43 -18.58
CA ARG A 57 -20.32 5.80 -18.27
C ARG A 57 -19.95 5.97 -16.80
N GLU A 58 -20.63 5.23 -15.93
CA GLU A 58 -20.37 5.25 -14.49
C GLU A 58 -19.05 4.57 -14.14
N SER A 59 -18.77 3.39 -14.70
CA SER A 59 -17.47 2.72 -14.47
C SER A 59 -16.30 3.49 -15.09
N TRP A 60 -16.53 4.21 -16.19
CA TRP A 60 -15.56 5.17 -16.73
C TRP A 60 -15.28 6.32 -15.76
N ALA A 61 -16.31 6.93 -15.17
CA ALA A 61 -16.13 8.02 -14.20
C ALA A 61 -15.35 7.56 -12.94
N VAL A 62 -15.63 6.34 -12.46
CA VAL A 62 -14.90 5.73 -11.34
C VAL A 62 -13.42 5.54 -11.68
N TYR A 63 -13.11 5.05 -12.89
CA TYR A 63 -11.73 4.91 -13.36
C TYR A 63 -11.01 6.26 -13.44
N VAL A 64 -11.65 7.28 -14.01
CA VAL A 64 -11.04 8.62 -14.13
C VAL A 64 -10.77 9.22 -12.75
N ALA A 65 -11.68 9.07 -11.79
CA ALA A 65 -11.47 9.56 -10.43
C ALA A 65 -10.33 8.83 -9.69
N ALA A 66 -10.18 7.52 -9.91
CA ALA A 66 -9.07 6.75 -9.35
C ALA A 66 -7.73 7.17 -9.98
N ARG A 67 -7.70 7.41 -11.28
CA ARG A 67 -6.52 7.91 -12.00
C ARG A 67 -6.10 9.32 -11.57
N ASP A 68 -7.06 10.20 -11.33
CA ASP A 68 -6.79 11.55 -10.80
C ASP A 68 -6.11 11.48 -9.42
N ARG A 69 -6.50 10.52 -8.57
CA ARG A 69 -5.84 10.27 -7.29
C ARG A 69 -4.40 9.78 -7.44
N GLU A 70 -4.13 8.91 -8.42
CA GLU A 70 -2.78 8.46 -8.75
C GLU A 70 -1.90 9.64 -9.19
N ASP A 71 -2.39 10.46 -10.11
CA ASP A 71 -1.69 11.65 -10.59
C ASP A 71 -1.39 12.65 -9.45
N ALA A 72 -2.35 12.84 -8.53
CA ALA A 72 -2.15 13.66 -7.32
C ALA A 72 -1.08 13.07 -6.38
N ALA A 73 -1.03 11.75 -6.20
CA ALA A 73 -0.01 11.09 -5.40
C ALA A 73 1.39 11.23 -6.03
N VAL A 74 1.50 11.12 -7.36
CA VAL A 74 2.76 11.37 -8.09
C VAL A 74 3.22 12.82 -7.94
N ALA A 75 2.31 13.78 -8.02
CA ALA A 75 2.61 15.19 -7.80
C ALA A 75 3.13 15.44 -6.37
N ALA A 76 2.51 14.81 -5.36
CA ALA A 76 2.95 14.91 -3.96
C ALA A 76 4.35 14.30 -3.75
N MET A 77 4.63 13.13 -4.31
CA MET A 77 5.97 12.52 -4.27
C MET A 77 7.03 13.42 -4.93
N SER A 78 6.70 14.00 -6.09
CA SER A 78 7.61 14.89 -6.82
C SER A 78 7.88 16.20 -6.07
N ALA A 79 6.89 16.71 -5.32
CA ALA A 79 7.04 17.89 -4.48
C ALA A 79 7.83 17.60 -3.19
N GLY A 80 7.70 16.40 -2.61
CA GLY A 80 8.46 15.96 -1.43
C GLY A 80 9.95 15.75 -1.70
N LEU A 81 10.31 15.35 -2.93
CA LEU A 81 11.70 15.17 -3.38
C LEU A 81 12.41 16.48 -3.78
N GLY A 82 11.72 17.62 -3.72
CA GLY A 82 12.20 18.93 -4.20
C GLY A 82 12.85 19.84 -3.16
N VAL A 83 13.48 19.28 -2.12
CA VAL A 83 14.19 20.04 -1.05
C VAL A 83 15.69 19.79 -1.11
#